data_AF-A0A4Y3G0A0-F1
#
_entry.id   AF-A0A4Y3G0A0-F1
#
_cell.length_a   1.000
_cell.length_b   1.000
_cell.length_c   1.000
_cell.angle_alpha   90.00
_cell.angle_beta   90.00
_cell.angle_gamma   90.00
#
_symmetry.space_group_name_H-M   'P 1'
#
loop_
_entity.id
_entity.type
_entity.pdbx_description
1 polymer ?
#
loop_
_entity_poly.entity_id
_entity_poly.type
_entity_poly.pdbx_seq_one_letter_code
_entity_poly.pdbx_strand_id
1 'polypeptide(L)' 'MLSLLFPLAYAATLACLVLQAFRMMRFGSLLVSDGSNRSQDRTGLKTVHPELLDKNGKVTDEKLLAVRFSDLEGFAPTDS' A
#
# COMPACT_ATOMS: atom_id res chain seq x y z
N MET A 1 -47.88 22.31 -5.62
CA MET A 1 -46.56 22.82 -5.17
C MET A 1 -45.73 21.74 -4.45
N LEU A 2 -46.32 20.92 -3.56
CA LEU A 2 -45.63 19.80 -2.89
C LEU A 2 -45.17 18.66 -3.83
N SER A 3 -45.79 18.52 -4.99
CA SER A 3 -45.50 17.44 -5.95
C SER A 3 -44.08 17.50 -6.54
N LEU A 4 -43.41 18.65 -6.48
CA LEU A 4 -42.02 18.82 -6.94
C LEU A 4 -40.99 18.57 -5.83
N LEU A 5 -41.42 18.57 -4.57
CA LEU A 5 -40.54 18.38 -3.41
C LEU A 5 -40.03 16.94 -3.33
N PHE A 6 -40.92 15.97 -3.57
CA PHE A 6 -40.59 14.54 -3.59
C PHE A 6 -39.52 14.17 -4.63
N PRO A 7 -39.67 14.53 -5.93
CA PRO A 7 -38.64 14.23 -6.92
C PRO A 7 -37.34 15.00 -6.67
N LEU A 8 -37.40 16.22 -6.14
CA LEU A 8 -36.20 16.99 -5.80
C LEU A 8 -35.43 16.37 -4.62
N ALA A 9 -36.14 15.95 -3.57
CA ALA A 9 -35.55 15.26 -2.43
C ALA A 9 -34.92 13.92 -2.87
N TYR A 10 -35.62 13.17 -3.72
CA TYR A 10 -35.09 11.93 -4.29
C TYR A 10 -33.80 12.18 -5.09
N ALA A 11 -33.80 13.16 -6.01
CA ALA A 11 -32.62 13.52 -6.78
C ALA A 11 -31.44 13.96 -5.89
N ALA A 12 -31.70 14.74 -4.84
CA ALA A 12 -30.69 15.18 -3.88
C ALA A 12 -30.08 13.99 -3.11
N THR A 13 -30.92 13.06 -2.62
CA THR A 13 -30.44 11.85 -1.94
C THR A 13 -29.61 10.97 -2.86
N LEU A 14 -30.06 10.78 -4.11
CA LEU A 14 -29.34 10.00 -5.12
C LEU A 14 -27.98 10.63 -5.45
N ALA A 15 -27.93 11.95 -5.69
CA ALA A 15 -26.68 12.66 -5.93
C ALA A 15 -25.73 12.57 -4.73
N CYS A 16 -26.25 12.66 -3.50
CA CYS A 16 -25.46 12.52 -2.28
C CYS A 16 -24.83 11.12 -2.17
N LEU A 17 -25.60 10.05 -2.41
CA LEU A 17 -25.09 8.68 -2.37
C LEU A 17 -24.01 8.44 -3.43
N VAL A 18 -24.20 8.96 -4.65
CA VAL A 18 -23.19 8.86 -5.72
C VAL A 18 -21.90 9.58 -5.32
N LEU A 19 -21.99 10.81 -4.81
CA LEU A 19 -20.82 11.56 -4.34
C LEU A 19 -20.12 10.87 -3.15
N GLN A 20 -20.88 10.28 -2.23
CA GLN A 20 -20.31 9.51 -1.12
C GLN A 20 -19.53 8.29 -1.60
N ALA A 21 -20.10 7.53 -2.54
CA ALA A 21 -19.42 6.36 -3.12
C ALA A 21 -18.11 6.76 -3.82
N PHE A 22 -18.14 7.82 -4.64
CA PHE A 22 -16.93 8.35 -5.28
C PHE A 22 -15.89 8.88 -4.27
N ARG A 23 -16.33 9.55 -3.20
CA ARG A 23 -15.45 10.00 -2.12
C ARG A 23 -14.78 8.81 -1.42
N MET A 24 -15.55 7.78 -1.06
CA MET A 24 -15.03 6.55 -0.44
C MET A 24 -13.99 5.85 -1.33
N MET A 25 -14.24 5.76 -2.64
CA MET A 25 -13.29 5.15 -3.59
C MET A 25 -11.97 5.93 -3.68
N ARG A 26 -12.00 7.28 -3.62
CA ARG A 26 -10.79 8.12 -3.62
C ARG A 26 -9.92 7.94 -2.38
N PHE A 27 -10.50 7.53 -1.24
CA PHE A 27 -9.74 7.25 -0.03
C PHE A 27 -9.18 5.81 0.01
N GLY A 28 -9.78 4.87 -0.73
CA GLY A 28 -9.32 3.48 -0.79
C GLY A 28 -8.01 3.27 -1.56
N SER A 29 -7.67 4.13 -2.52
CA SER A 29 -6.46 3.97 -3.34
C SER A 29 -5.17 4.48 -2.69
N LEU A 30 -5.24 5.19 -1.56
CA LEU A 30 -4.04 5.66 -0.84
C LEU A 30 -3.47 4.58 0.10
N LEU A 31 -4.28 3.58 0.48
CA LEU A 31 -3.89 2.56 1.47
C LEU A 31 -3.48 1.20 0.87
N VAL A 32 -3.61 0.99 -0.45
CA VAL A 32 -3.35 -0.31 -1.12
C VAL A 32 -2.02 -0.31 -1.88
N SER A 33 -0.98 0.31 -1.32
CA SER A 33 0.40 0.17 -1.82
C SER A 33 1.34 -0.53 -0.82
N ASP A 34 0.87 -1.00 0.33
CA ASP A 34 1.72 -1.70 1.31
C ASP A 34 1.66 -3.23 1.13
N GLY A 35 2.22 -3.70 0.00
CA GLY A 35 2.15 -5.10 -0.40
C GLY A 35 3.40 -5.57 -1.13
N SER A 36 4.57 -5.46 -0.49
CA SER A 36 5.76 -6.22 -0.94
C SER A 36 6.39 -6.97 0.23
N ASN A 37 6.29 -8.29 0.14
CA ASN A 37 6.96 -9.31 0.95
C ASN A 37 6.50 -9.50 2.40
N ARG A 38 5.37 -10.20 2.53
CA ARG A 38 4.93 -10.87 3.74
C ARG A 38 5.84 -12.08 4.05
N SER A 39 7.02 -11.82 4.60
CA SER A 39 7.76 -12.83 5.35
C SER A 39 6.92 -13.19 6.58
N GLN A 40 6.64 -14.48 6.74
CA GLN A 40 5.68 -15.02 7.70
C GLN A 40 6.22 -14.88 9.13
N ASP A 41 5.89 -13.77 9.79
CA ASP A 41 6.25 -13.53 11.19
C ASP A 41 5.52 -14.52 12.10
N ARG A 42 6.28 -15.34 12.83
CA ARG A 42 5.80 -16.40 13.73
C ARG A 42 5.26 -15.88 15.05
N THR A 43 5.44 -14.59 15.37
CA THR A 43 4.96 -13.99 16.62
C THR A 43 3.57 -13.38 16.51
N GLY A 44 3.00 -13.30 15.30
CA GLY A 44 1.71 -12.65 15.05
C GLY A 44 1.72 -11.12 15.21
N LEU A 45 2.85 -10.55 15.64
CA LEU A 45 3.11 -9.12 15.70
C LEU A 45 3.77 -8.74 14.37
N LYS A 46 3.29 -7.69 13.68
CA LYS A 46 3.95 -7.20 12.47
C LYS A 46 5.24 -6.49 12.91
N THR A 47 6.35 -7.21 13.02
CA THR A 47 7.65 -6.60 13.32
C THR A 47 8.28 -6.12 12.02
N VAL A 48 8.37 -4.80 11.84
CA VAL A 48 9.15 -4.19 10.75
C VAL A 48 10.46 -3.73 11.35
N HIS A 49 11.58 -4.12 10.75
CA HIS A 49 12.89 -3.65 11.20
C HIS A 49 12.95 -2.12 11.14
N PRO A 50 13.48 -1.42 12.16
CA PRO A 50 13.45 0.03 12.22
C PRO A 50 14.21 0.70 11.07
N GLU A 51 15.18 0.02 10.47
CA GLU A 51 15.91 0.48 9.28
C GLU A 51 15.07 0.51 8.00
N LEU A 52 13.92 -0.18 8.00
CA LEU A 52 12.94 -0.17 6.90
C LEU A 52 11.85 0.89 7.11
N LEU A 53 11.95 1.68 8.18
CA LEU A 53 11.03 2.75 8.48
C LEU A 53 11.69 4.10 8.23
N ASP A 54 10.95 5.02 7.63
CA ASP A 54 11.35 6.40 7.52
C ASP A 54 11.36 7.08 8.91
N LYS A 55 11.87 8.31 8.96
CA LYS A 55 11.87 9.14 10.18
C LYS A 55 10.49 9.36 10.83
N ASN A 56 9.41 9.05 10.11
CA ASN A 56 8.02 9.19 10.56
C ASN A 56 7.40 7.84 10.98
N GLY A 57 8.18 6.75 10.98
CA GLY A 57 7.73 5.41 11.34
C GLY A 57 6.85 4.73 10.28
N LYS A 58 6.94 5.14 9.01
CA LYS A 58 6.27 4.50 7.87
C LYS A 58 7.26 3.68 7.06
N VAL A 59 6.79 2.66 6.35
CA VAL A 59 7.66 1.84 5.48
C VAL A 59 8.37 2.77 4.49
N THR A 60 9.69 2.69 4.45
CA THR A 60 10.52 3.57 3.64
C THR A 60 10.44 3.19 2.17
N ASP A 61 10.19 4.17 1.30
CA ASP A 61 10.21 4.02 -0.16
C ASP A 61 11.60 4.33 -0.76
N GLU A 62 12.59 4.57 0.09
CA GLU A 62 13.94 4.88 -0.36
C GLU A 62 14.65 3.67 -0.97
N LYS A 63 15.50 3.91 -1.96
CA LYS A 63 16.25 2.84 -2.64
C LYS A 63 17.33 2.31 -1.69
N LEU A 64 17.00 1.27 -0.95
CA LEU A 64 17.94 0.56 -0.08
C LEU A 64 19.07 -0.04 -0.93
N LEU A 65 20.32 0.25 -0.56
CA LEU A 65 21.50 -0.33 -1.19
C LEU A 65 21.65 -1.78 -0.74
N ALA A 66 21.22 -2.72 -1.57
CA ALA A 66 21.43 -4.16 -1.33
C ALA A 66 22.63 -4.65 -2.15
N VAL A 67 23.70 -5.08 -1.48
CA VAL A 67 24.80 -5.81 -2.13
C VAL A 67 24.38 -7.26 -2.27
N ARG A 68 24.25 -7.73 -3.52
CA ARG A 68 23.99 -9.14 -3.83
C ARG A 68 25.29 -9.78 -4.29
N PHE A 69 25.78 -10.75 -3.54
CA PHE A 69 26.90 -11.58 -3.96
C PHE A 69 26.33 -12.76 -4.77
N SER A 70 26.11 -12.53 -6.05
CA SER A 70 25.96 -13.63 -7.00
C SER A 70 27.35 -13.90 -7.56
N ASP A 71 27.76 -15.15 -7.55
CA ASP A 71 28.91 -15.67 -8.29
C ASP A 71 30.26 -15.55 -7.57
N LEU A 72 30.36 -16.21 -6.40
CA LEU A 72 31.49 -17.11 -6.18
C LEU A 72 31.24 -18.40 -6.99
N GLU A 73 31.20 -18.29 -8.32
CA GLU A 73 31.29 -19.44 -9.21
C GLU A 73 32.75 -19.58 -9.66
N GLY A 74 33.50 -20.47 -8.99
CA GLY A 74 34.83 -20.86 -9.45
C GLY A 74 36.00 -20.45 -8.55
N PHE A 75 35.98 -20.87 -7.29
CA PHE A 75 37.21 -21.33 -6.66
C PHE A 75 37.63 -22.64 -7.36
N ALA A 76 38.11 -22.55 -8.60
CA ALA A 76 38.72 -23.66 -9.31
C ALA A 76 40.24 -23.48 -9.20
N PRO A 77 40.98 -24.45 -8.62
CA PRO A 77 42.42 -24.37 -8.51
C PRO A 77 43.07 -24.69 -9.86
N THR A 78 44.34 -24.30 -10.02
CA THR A 78 45.35 -24.86 -10.95
C THR A 78 45.11 -24.61 -12.45
N ASP A 79 46.08 -24.33 -13.31
CA ASP A 79 47.54 -24.33 -13.23
C ASP A 79 48.12 -23.51 -14.41
N SER A 80 49.39 -23.11 -14.24
CA SER A 80 50.41 -22.71 -15.24
C SER A 80 50.28 -21.38 -15.99
#